data_AF-A0A0A2HZ90-F1
#
_entry.id   AF-A0A0A2HZ90-F1
#
_cell.length_a   1.000
_cell.length_b   1.000
_cell.length_c   1.000
_cell.angle_alpha   90.00
_cell.angle_beta   90.00
_cell.angle_gamma   90.00
#
_symmetry.space_group_name_H-M   'P 1'
#
loop_
_entity.id
_entity.type
_entity.pdbx_description
1 polymer ?
#
loop_
_entity_poly.entity_id
_entity_poly.type
_entity_poly.pdbx_seq_one_letter_code
_entity_poly.pdbx_strand_id
1 'polypeptide(L)' 'AVRGQVECVAMVTKRMTPFEIEGKTVHQVGMPFNYGWRFPEGAADASANYLTNAIGCPNTFCPEYKAFMVNVSKA' A
#
# COMPACT_ATOMS: atom_id res chain seq x y z
N ALA A 1 -0.41 1.50 8.54
CA ALA A 1 -1.76 0.92 8.39
C ALA A 1 -2.16 0.26 9.70
N VAL A 2 -3.44 -0.06 9.93
CA VAL A 2 -3.86 -0.74 11.18
C VAL A 2 -3.13 -2.08 11.40
N ARG A 3 -2.68 -2.74 10.31
CA ARG A 3 -1.98 -4.03 10.36
C ARG A 3 -0.48 -3.95 10.61
N GLY A 4 0.14 -2.81 10.32
CA GLY A 4 1.59 -2.69 10.35
C GLY A 4 2.10 -1.46 9.63
N GLN A 5 3.42 -1.39 9.51
CA GLN A 5 4.16 -0.30 8.88
C GLN A 5 5.27 -0.86 8.01
N VAL A 6 5.63 -0.11 6.97
CA VAL A 6 6.75 -0.42 6.08
C VAL A 6 7.45 0.89 5.77
N GLU A 7 8.78 0.86 5.70
CA GLU A 7 9.58 1.99 5.24
C GLU A 7 9.90 1.80 3.75
N CYS A 8 9.80 2.87 2.98
CA CYS A 8 10.04 2.81 1.54
C CYS A 8 10.52 4.16 1.00
N VAL A 9 11.12 4.12 -0.20
CA VAL A 9 11.55 5.33 -0.91
C VAL A 9 10.34 5.99 -1.56
N ALA A 10 10.12 7.27 -1.25
CA ALA A 10 9.03 8.05 -1.84
C ALA A 10 9.33 8.43 -3.30
N MET A 11 8.54 7.92 -4.24
CA MET A 11 8.57 8.31 -5.65
C MET A 11 7.45 9.30 -5.97
N VAL A 12 7.75 10.60 -5.91
CA VAL A 12 6.78 11.65 -6.28
C VAL A 12 6.67 11.73 -7.80
N THR A 13 5.47 11.53 -8.34
CA THR A 13 5.26 11.46 -9.79
C THR A 13 3.92 12.05 -10.22
N LYS A 14 3.88 12.66 -11.42
CA LYS A 14 2.65 13.20 -12.03
C LYS A 14 1.69 12.12 -12.53
N ARG A 15 2.13 10.85 -12.57
CA ARG A 15 1.32 9.71 -13.04
C ARG A 15 0.17 9.36 -12.09
N MET A 16 0.24 9.78 -10.83
CA MET A 16 -0.82 9.61 -9.84
C MET A 16 -1.37 10.97 -9.47
N THR A 17 -2.64 11.20 -9.77
CA THR A 17 -3.35 12.44 -9.44
C THR A 17 -4.42 12.16 -8.38
N PRO A 18 -4.71 13.11 -7.48
CA PRO A 18 -5.79 12.95 -6.52
C PRO A 18 -7.15 12.76 -7.22
N PHE A 19 -8.06 12.06 -6.53
CA PHE A 19 -9.46 11.92 -6.95
C PHE A 19 -10.32 12.96 -6.23
N GLU A 20 -11.33 13.48 -6.91
CA GLU A 20 -12.38 14.29 -6.28
C GLU A 20 -13.62 13.40 -6.09
N ILE A 21 -13.93 13.08 -4.83
CA ILE A 21 -15.03 12.20 -4.44
C ILE A 21 -15.91 12.95 -3.45
N GLU A 22 -17.15 13.24 -3.83
CA GLU A 22 -18.12 13.98 -2.99
C GLU A 22 -17.57 15.32 -2.44
N GLY A 23 -16.79 16.04 -3.26
CA GLY A 23 -16.17 17.31 -2.87
C GLY A 23 -14.97 17.16 -1.92
N LYS A 24 -14.46 15.94 -1.72
CA LYS A 24 -13.24 15.66 -0.98
C LYS A 24 -12.14 15.20 -1.92
N THR A 25 -10.96 15.76 -1.72
CA THR A 25 -9.73 15.29 -2.35
C THR A 25 -9.27 14.00 -1.69
N VAL A 26 -9.28 12.90 -2.42
CA VAL A 26 -8.83 11.57 -1.99
C VAL A 26 -7.51 11.22 -2.68
N HIS A 27 -6.48 10.97 -1.89
CA HIS A 27 -5.14 10.65 -2.39
C HIS A 27 -4.94 9.14 -2.50
N GLN A 28 -4.53 8.68 -3.69
CA GLN A 28 -4.09 7.31 -3.90
C GLN A 28 -2.58 7.18 -3.68
N VAL A 29 -2.18 6.17 -2.91
CA VAL A 29 -0.78 5.78 -2.73
C VAL A 29 -0.56 4.43 -3.41
N GLY A 30 0.42 4.37 -4.30
CA GLY A 30 0.81 3.13 -4.97
C GLY A 30 2.03 2.51 -4.31
N MET A 31 2.01 1.19 -4.10
CA MET A 31 3.16 0.45 -3.60
C MET A 31 3.33 -0.86 -4.39
N PRO A 32 4.56 -1.19 -4.82
CA PRO A 32 4.81 -2.43 -5.52
C PRO A 32 4.90 -3.62 -4.52
N PHE A 33 4.52 -4.82 -4.96
CA PHE A 33 4.42 -6.02 -4.11
C PHE A 33 5.55 -7.05 -4.33
N ASN A 34 6.56 -6.70 -5.13
CA ASN A 34 7.66 -7.59 -5.53
C ASN A 34 8.84 -7.62 -4.56
N TYR A 35 8.72 -6.99 -3.38
CA TYR A 35 9.77 -6.90 -2.37
C TYR A 35 9.48 -7.82 -1.19
N GLY A 36 10.53 -8.28 -0.52
CA GLY A 36 10.42 -9.10 0.67
C GLY A 36 11.77 -9.36 1.35
N TRP A 37 11.70 -9.81 2.60
CA TRP A 37 12.84 -9.92 3.51
C TRP A 37 13.91 -10.93 3.09
N ARG A 38 13.61 -11.86 2.18
CA ARG A 38 14.48 -12.99 1.87
C ARG A 38 15.65 -12.64 0.93
N PHE A 39 15.41 -11.75 -0.02
CA PHE A 39 16.36 -11.37 -1.05
C PHE A 39 15.94 -10.01 -1.65
N PRO A 40 16.88 -9.09 -1.94
CA PRO A 40 18.34 -9.19 -1.83
C PRO A 40 18.87 -9.22 -0.39
N GLU A 41 19.99 -9.92 -0.17
CA GLU A 41 20.59 -10.09 1.15
C GLU A 41 21.08 -8.75 1.71
N GLY A 42 20.64 -8.40 2.92
CA GLY A 42 20.96 -7.11 3.56
C GLY A 42 19.99 -5.96 3.27
N ALA A 43 19.01 -6.14 2.37
CA ALA A 43 17.94 -5.16 2.20
C ALA A 43 16.88 -5.35 3.29
N ALA A 44 16.55 -4.27 4.01
CA ALA A 44 15.46 -4.24 4.99
C ALA A 44 14.08 -4.11 4.29
N ASP A 45 13.90 -4.84 3.20
CA ASP A 45 12.73 -4.74 2.34
C ASP A 45 11.54 -5.50 2.93
N ALA A 46 10.42 -4.80 3.10
CA ALA A 46 9.19 -5.36 3.61
C ALA A 46 8.18 -5.64 2.49
N SER A 47 7.39 -6.70 2.66
CA SER A 47 6.30 -7.00 1.73
C SER A 47 5.17 -5.97 1.85
N ALA A 48 4.59 -5.60 0.72
CA ALA A 48 3.38 -4.77 0.67
C ALA A 48 2.23 -5.33 1.53
N ASN A 49 2.18 -6.66 1.67
CA ASN A 49 1.09 -7.35 2.36
C ASN A 49 1.11 -7.15 3.89
N TYR A 50 2.18 -6.59 4.47
CA TYR A 50 2.16 -6.14 5.86
C TYR A 50 1.13 -5.03 6.10
N LEU A 51 0.76 -4.28 5.06
CA LEU A 51 -0.26 -3.24 5.14
C LEU A 51 -1.67 -3.76 4.81
N THR A 52 -1.78 -4.75 3.93
CA THR A 52 -3.06 -5.20 3.36
C THR A 52 -3.91 -5.99 4.34
N ASN A 53 -5.24 -5.84 4.24
CA ASN A 53 -6.20 -6.64 4.97
C ASN A 53 -6.47 -7.99 4.31
N ALA A 54 -6.64 -9.02 5.16
CA ALA A 54 -7.03 -10.36 4.71
C ALA A 54 -8.58 -10.52 4.64
N ILE A 55 -9.31 -9.42 4.44
CA ILE A 55 -10.77 -9.47 4.32
C ILE A 55 -11.09 -9.81 2.87
N GLY A 56 -11.87 -10.86 2.67
CA GLY A 56 -12.29 -11.34 1.35
C GLY A 56 -13.63 -10.77 0.91
N CYS A 57 -13.82 -10.68 -0.41
CA CYS A 57 -15.14 -10.49 -1.00
C CYS A 57 -16.08 -11.66 -0.61
N PRO A 58 -17.31 -11.42 -0.14
CA PRO A 58 -18.22 -12.49 0.27
C PRO A 58 -18.54 -13.52 -0.82
N ASN A 59 -18.45 -13.13 -2.10
CA ASN A 59 -18.81 -13.99 -3.23
C ASN A 59 -17.65 -14.90 -3.67
N THR A 60 -16.41 -14.39 -3.64
CA THR A 60 -15.24 -15.07 -4.24
C THR A 60 -14.14 -15.39 -3.23
N PHE A 61 -14.27 -14.91 -1.99
CA PHE A 61 -13.25 -14.94 -0.95
C PHE A 61 -11.91 -14.29 -1.35
N CYS A 62 -11.85 -13.60 -2.49
CA CYS A 62 -10.66 -12.89 -2.94
C CYS A 62 -10.34 -11.76 -1.95
N PRO A 63 -9.13 -11.74 -1.35
CA PRO A 63 -8.75 -10.67 -0.42
C PRO A 63 -8.64 -9.32 -1.12
N GLU A 64 -9.00 -8.27 -0.39
CA GLU A 64 -8.89 -6.90 -0.90
C GLU A 64 -7.45 -6.39 -0.82
N TYR A 65 -6.76 -6.36 -1.97
CA TYR A 65 -5.37 -5.89 -2.10
C TYR A 65 -5.23 -4.69 -3.03
N LYS A 66 -6.32 -4.20 -3.64
CA LYS A 66 -6.28 -3.08 -4.58
C LYS A 66 -6.67 -1.76 -3.92
N ALA A 67 -7.50 -1.81 -2.88
CA ALA A 67 -7.87 -0.63 -2.10
C ALA A 67 -7.89 -0.92 -0.59
N PHE A 68 -6.99 -0.27 0.16
CA PHE A 68 -6.95 -0.33 1.62
C PHE A 68 -6.44 0.99 2.18
N MET A 69 -6.77 1.27 3.44
CA MET A 69 -6.48 2.56 4.08
C MET A 69 -5.06 2.58 4.66
N VAL A 70 -4.31 3.63 4.35
CA VAL A 70 -2.94 3.85 4.83
C VAL A 70 -2.74 5.32 5.23
N ASN A 71 -1.73 5.54 6.08
CA ASN A 71 -1.17 6.86 6.34
C ASN A 71 0.30 6.85 5.88
N VAL A 72 0.80 7.99 5.41
CA VAL A 72 2.18 8.17 4.97
C VAL A 72 2.80 9.31 5.76
N SER A 73 3.93 9.04 6.41
CA SER A 73 4.72 10.03 7.14
C SER A 73 6.17 9.95 6.71
N LYS A 74 6.88 11.08 6.80
CA LYS A 74 8.34 11.09 6.60
C LYS A 74 9.01 10.34 7.76
N ALA A 75 9.94 9.45 7.44
CA ALA A 75 10.79 8.75 8.40
C ALA A 75 11.86 9.68 8.99
#